data_AF-Q9EZ50-F1
#
_entry.id   AF-Q9EZ50-F1
#
_cell.length_a   1.000
_cell.length_b   1.000
_cell.length_c   1.000
_cell.angle_alpha   90.00
_cell.angle_beta   90.00
_cell.angle_gamma   90.00
#
_symmetry.space_group_name_H-M   'P 1'
#
loop_
_entity.id
_entity.type
_entity.pdbx_description
1 polymer ?
#
loop_
_entity_poly.entity_id
_entity_poly.type
_entity_poly.pdbx_seq_one_letter_code
_entity_poly.pdbx_strand_id
1 'polypeptide(L)'
;KWSMTIFARDVDTGMAKWLYQMTPHDEWDYDGVNEMILTEQQIDGKDRKLLTHFDRNGFGYTMDRVTGELLVAEKYDPTVNWATEVVMDPKSDKYGRPQVVAQYSTEQNGEDTNTTGVCPAALGTKDQQPAAYSPKTELFYVP
;
A
#
# COMPACT_ATOMS: atom_id res chain seq x y z
N LYS A 1 3.60 -15.98 5.78
CA LYS A 1 4.89 -15.28 5.51
C LYS A 1 4.76 -14.13 4.50
N TRP A 2 3.79 -14.16 3.57
CA TRP A 2 3.58 -13.09 2.58
C TRP A 2 2.13 -12.59 2.59
N SER A 3 1.57 -12.36 3.79
CA SER A 3 0.29 -11.65 3.93
C SER A 3 0.48 -10.19 3.53
N MET A 4 -0.62 -9.49 3.21
CA MET A 4 -0.62 -8.06 2.87
C MET A 4 0.39 -7.71 1.78
N THR A 5 0.43 -8.52 0.72
CA THR A 5 1.48 -8.51 -0.30
C THR A 5 0.90 -8.38 -1.70
N ILE A 6 1.41 -7.41 -2.46
CA ILE A 6 1.20 -7.31 -3.90
C ILE A 6 2.07 -8.37 -4.57
N PHE A 7 1.48 -9.17 -5.46
CA PHE A 7 2.19 -10.18 -6.25
C PHE A 7 2.08 -9.89 -7.74
N ALA A 8 3.19 -10.02 -8.46
CA ALA A 8 3.19 -10.24 -9.90
C ALA A 8 3.62 -11.67 -10.20
N ARG A 9 2.73 -12.44 -10.83
CA ARG A 9 2.97 -13.84 -11.18
C ARG A 9 2.90 -14.03 -12.68
N ASP A 10 3.67 -14.99 -13.15
CA ASP A 10 3.52 -15.54 -14.48
C ASP A 10 2.20 -16.35 -14.57
N VAL A 11 1.40 -16.09 -15.60
CA VAL A 11 0.06 -16.68 -15.72
C VAL A 11 0.09 -18.16 -16.07
N ASP A 12 1.13 -18.60 -16.78
CA ASP A 12 1.25 -19.99 -17.25
C ASP A 12 1.84 -20.90 -16.16
N THR A 13 2.81 -20.39 -15.40
CA THR A 13 3.57 -21.18 -14.41
C THR A 13 3.21 -20.88 -12.95
N GLY A 14 2.56 -19.75 -12.68
CA GLY A 14 2.27 -19.27 -11.32
C GLY A 14 3.49 -18.72 -10.57
N MET A 15 4.67 -18.72 -11.19
CA MET A 15 5.91 -18.24 -10.56
C MET A 15 5.85 -16.74 -10.30
N ALA A 16 6.18 -16.31 -9.08
CA ALA A 16 6.24 -14.89 -8.76
C ALA A 16 7.48 -14.25 -9.41
N LYS A 17 7.27 -13.20 -10.20
CA LYS A 17 8.36 -12.37 -10.76
C LYS A 17 8.88 -11.38 -9.73
N TRP A 18 7.96 -10.76 -8.99
CA TRP A 18 8.25 -9.90 -7.86
C TRP A 18 7.08 -9.93 -6.86
N LEU A 19 7.35 -9.47 -5.65
CA LEU A 19 6.37 -9.28 -4.59
C LEU A 19 6.76 -8.07 -3.73
N TYR A 20 5.79 -7.45 -3.09
CA TYR A 20 6.00 -6.32 -2.17
C TYR A 20 4.98 -6.36 -1.04
N GLN A 21 5.47 -6.43 0.21
CA GLN A 21 4.63 -6.52 1.40
C GLN A 21 4.34 -5.13 1.95
N MET A 22 3.08 -4.70 1.89
CA MET A 22 2.63 -3.35 2.25
C MET A 22 2.51 -3.17 3.77
N THR A 23 1.96 -4.19 4.45
CA THR A 23 1.75 -4.19 5.91
C THR A 23 2.43 -5.42 6.52
N PRO A 24 3.76 -5.38 6.76
CA PRO A 24 4.47 -6.47 7.43
C PRO A 24 4.05 -6.56 8.90
N HIS A 25 3.75 -7.77 9.39
CA HIS A 25 3.22 -7.98 10.75
C HIS A 25 1.96 -7.14 10.98
N ASP A 26 0.91 -7.43 10.19
CA ASP A 26 -0.36 -6.72 10.34
C ASP A 26 -0.94 -6.89 11.75
N GLU A 27 -1.45 -5.78 12.27
CA GLU A 27 -2.00 -5.63 13.62
C GLU A 27 -3.47 -5.16 13.60
N TRP A 28 -4.01 -4.86 12.41
CA TRP A 28 -5.25 -4.07 12.26
C TRP A 28 -6.27 -4.63 11.27
N ASP A 29 -6.03 -5.80 10.65
CA ASP A 29 -6.90 -6.38 9.61
C ASP A 29 -6.90 -5.53 8.32
N TYR A 30 -5.74 -4.94 7.97
CA TYR A 30 -5.60 -4.19 6.73
C TYR A 30 -5.29 -5.12 5.55
N ASP A 31 -6.31 -5.87 5.11
CA ASP A 31 -6.25 -6.74 3.95
C ASP A 31 -5.72 -6.06 2.68
N GLY A 32 -4.57 -6.55 2.21
CA GLY A 32 -3.90 -6.12 0.97
C GLY A 32 -4.53 -6.58 -0.35
N VAL A 33 -5.87 -6.65 -0.41
CA VAL A 33 -6.61 -7.34 -1.49
C VAL A 33 -7.17 -6.41 -2.57
N ASN A 34 -7.08 -5.09 -2.35
CA ASN A 34 -7.64 -4.11 -3.26
C ASN A 34 -7.01 -4.21 -4.67
N GLU A 35 -7.70 -3.65 -5.66
CA GLU A 35 -7.35 -3.79 -7.07
C GLU A 35 -5.98 -3.21 -7.43
N MET A 36 -5.38 -3.75 -8.50
CA MET A 36 -4.08 -3.36 -9.04
C MET A 36 -4.29 -2.66 -10.39
N ILE A 37 -4.44 -1.33 -10.38
CA ILE A 37 -4.79 -0.57 -11.60
C ILE A 37 -3.52 -0.33 -12.42
N LEU A 38 -3.49 -0.87 -13.64
CA LEU A 38 -2.34 -0.76 -14.54
C LEU A 38 -2.48 0.45 -15.46
N THR A 39 -1.48 1.34 -15.46
CA THR A 39 -1.48 2.56 -16.28
C THR A 39 -0.12 2.78 -16.94
N GLU A 40 -0.07 3.67 -17.92
CA GLU A 40 1.18 4.19 -18.48
C GLU A 40 1.13 5.70 -18.36
N GLN A 41 2.06 6.27 -17.58
CA GLN A 41 2.10 7.70 -17.24
C GLN A 41 3.55 8.15 -17.13
N GLN A 42 3.75 9.47 -17.14
CA GLN A 42 5.06 10.06 -16.97
C GLN A 42 5.35 10.30 -15.47
N ILE A 43 6.41 9.71 -14.95
CA ILE A 43 6.95 9.99 -13.61
C ILE A 43 8.39 10.46 -13.76
N ASP A 44 8.74 11.59 -13.13
CA ASP A 44 10.06 12.23 -13.23
C ASP A 44 10.53 12.43 -14.68
N GLY A 45 9.60 12.82 -15.57
CA GLY A 45 9.87 13.05 -16.98
C GLY A 45 10.06 11.77 -17.82
N LYS A 46 9.87 10.57 -17.25
CA LYS A 46 10.01 9.29 -17.95
C LYS A 46 8.66 8.58 -18.07
N ASP A 47 8.38 8.03 -19.24
CA ASP A 47 7.23 7.13 -19.43
C ASP A 47 7.48 5.83 -18.66
N ARG A 48 6.56 5.50 -17.77
CA ARG A 48 6.66 4.32 -16.89
C ARG A 48 5.45 3.42 -17.05
N LYS A 49 5.71 2.13 -16.93
CA LYS A 49 4.67 1.09 -16.87
C LYS A 49 4.27 0.90 -15.41
N LEU A 50 3.17 1.52 -15.02
CA LEU A 50 2.77 1.63 -13.61
C LEU A 50 1.73 0.60 -13.21
N LEU A 51 1.72 0.33 -11.91
CA LEU A 51 0.64 -0.25 -11.12
C LEU A 51 0.35 0.73 -9.98
N THR A 52 -0.91 1.11 -9.83
CA THR A 52 -1.38 1.93 -8.70
C THR A 52 -2.39 1.13 -7.88
N HIS A 53 -2.22 1.16 -6.57
CA HIS A 53 -2.99 0.38 -5.60
C HIS A 53 -3.35 1.26 -4.40
N PHE A 54 -4.62 1.28 -4.02
CA PHE A 54 -5.11 2.01 -2.85
C PHE A 54 -5.46 1.00 -1.76
N ASP A 55 -4.54 0.84 -0.81
CA ASP A 55 -4.65 -0.22 0.20
C ASP A 55 -5.57 0.17 1.34
N ARG A 56 -6.13 -0.83 2.04
CA ARG A 56 -6.91 -0.61 3.26
C ARG A 56 -6.15 0.20 4.29
N ASN A 57 -4.84 0.03 4.39
CA ASN A 57 -4.01 0.72 5.37
C ASN A 57 -3.93 2.25 5.16
N GLY A 58 -4.56 2.79 4.11
CA GLY A 58 -4.66 4.23 3.88
C GLY A 58 -3.50 4.83 3.08
N PHE A 59 -2.55 4.01 2.64
CA PHE A 59 -1.52 4.40 1.69
C PHE A 59 -1.91 4.03 0.24
N GLY A 60 -1.68 4.97 -0.66
CA GLY A 60 -1.70 4.76 -2.10
C GLY A 60 -0.29 4.43 -2.58
N TYR A 61 -0.13 3.26 -3.16
CA TYR A 61 1.13 2.75 -3.69
C TYR A 61 1.16 2.89 -5.20
N THR A 62 2.18 3.53 -5.75
CA THR A 62 2.48 3.50 -7.19
C THR A 62 3.84 2.82 -7.41
N MET A 63 3.83 1.82 -8.27
CA MET A 63 4.97 0.93 -8.50
C MET A 63 5.24 0.75 -10.00
N ASP A 64 6.48 0.43 -10.36
CA ASP A 64 6.78 -0.12 -11.68
C ASP A 64 6.27 -1.55 -11.77
N ARG A 65 5.27 -1.81 -12.62
CA ARG A 65 4.62 -3.13 -12.70
C ARG A 65 5.54 -4.22 -13.27
N VAL A 66 6.63 -3.85 -13.93
CA VAL A 66 7.57 -4.80 -14.53
C VAL A 66 8.61 -5.24 -13.51
N THR A 67 9.16 -4.31 -12.73
CA THR A 67 10.28 -4.58 -11.82
C THR A 67 9.86 -4.76 -10.36
N GLY A 68 8.70 -4.24 -9.96
CA GLY A 68 8.27 -4.16 -8.57
C GLY A 68 8.92 -3.01 -7.79
N GLU A 69 9.59 -2.08 -8.47
CA GLU A 69 10.16 -0.87 -7.84
C GLU A 69 9.03 0.00 -7.27
N LEU A 70 9.14 0.36 -5.99
CA LEU A 70 8.22 1.28 -5.34
C LEU A 70 8.60 2.73 -5.68
N LEU A 71 7.67 3.47 -6.28
CA LEU A 71 7.91 4.84 -6.76
C LEU A 71 7.26 5.89 -5.85
N VAL A 72 6.05 5.62 -5.37
CA VAL A 72 5.29 6.51 -4.47
C VAL A 72 4.55 5.66 -3.45
N ALA A 73 4.53 6.10 -2.19
CA ALA A 73 3.74 5.50 -1.12
C ALA A 73 3.28 6.60 -0.16
N GLU A 74 2.11 7.18 -0.44
CA GLU A 74 1.60 8.36 0.27
C GLU A 74 0.21 8.10 0.84
N LYS A 75 -0.14 8.79 1.91
CA LYS A 75 -1.50 8.71 2.48
C LYS A 75 -2.50 9.34 1.51
N TYR A 76 -3.59 8.65 1.23
CA TYR A 76 -4.70 9.21 0.43
C TYR A 76 -5.90 9.64 1.27
N ASP A 77 -5.82 9.47 2.59
CA ASP A 77 -6.66 10.14 3.58
C ASP A 77 -5.74 10.78 4.65
N PRO A 78 -5.84 12.10 4.91
CA PRO A 78 -4.97 12.80 5.85
C PRO A 78 -5.17 12.38 7.31
N THR A 79 -6.25 11.66 7.64
CA THR A 79 -6.54 11.19 9.00
C THR A 79 -5.78 9.92 9.39
N VAL A 80 -5.19 9.20 8.43
CA VAL A 80 -4.42 7.96 8.64
C VAL A 80 -3.28 8.21 9.63
N ASN A 81 -3.25 7.47 10.74
CA ASN A 81 -2.35 7.73 11.86
C ASN A 81 -1.58 6.51 12.36
N TRP A 82 -1.94 5.28 11.97
CA TRP A 82 -1.28 4.06 12.45
C TRP A 82 0.22 4.00 12.10
N ALA A 83 0.62 4.62 10.99
CA ALA A 83 2.01 4.80 10.58
C ALA A 83 2.29 6.25 10.18
N THR A 84 3.53 6.73 10.35
CA THR A 84 3.92 8.09 9.95
C THR A 84 4.06 8.20 8.44
N GLU A 85 4.82 7.28 7.84
CA GLU A 85 5.18 7.24 6.42
C GLU A 85 5.58 5.80 6.02
N VAL A 86 5.73 5.57 4.71
CA VAL A 86 6.50 4.44 4.19
C VAL A 86 7.90 4.95 3.85
N VAL A 87 8.95 4.29 4.35
CA VAL A 87 10.33 4.77 4.15
C VAL A 87 10.74 4.62 2.69
N MET A 88 10.97 5.73 2.01
CA MET A 88 11.29 5.77 0.58
C MET A 88 12.79 5.85 0.25
N ASP A 89 13.68 6.03 1.24
CA ASP A 89 15.14 6.03 1.01
C ASP A 89 15.65 4.61 0.73
N PRO A 90 16.13 4.29 -0.49
CA PRO A 90 16.63 2.95 -0.84
C PRO A 90 17.87 2.51 -0.05
N LYS A 91 18.53 3.45 0.66
CA LYS A 91 19.70 3.15 1.50
C LYS A 91 19.32 2.80 2.94
N SER A 92 18.06 3.01 3.34
CA SER A 92 17.58 2.67 4.68
C SER A 92 17.38 1.15 4.82
N ASP A 93 17.69 0.60 6.00
CA ASP A 93 17.33 -0.77 6.36
C ASP A 93 15.81 -0.97 6.51
N LYS A 94 15.05 0.14 6.57
CA LYS A 94 13.60 0.18 6.62
C LYS A 94 12.95 0.47 5.27
N TYR A 95 13.71 0.56 4.18
CA TYR A 95 13.17 0.88 2.85
C TYR A 95 11.93 0.03 2.52
N GLY A 96 10.88 0.69 2.04
CA GLY A 96 9.60 0.09 1.69
C GLY A 96 8.75 -0.36 2.87
N ARG A 97 9.09 0.03 4.11
CA ARG A 97 8.32 -0.36 5.31
C ARG A 97 7.59 0.82 5.94
N PRO A 98 6.31 0.66 6.32
CA PRO A 98 5.59 1.65 7.11
C PRO A 98 6.22 1.80 8.50
N GLN A 99 6.35 3.04 8.97
CA GLN A 99 6.85 3.35 10.32
C GLN A 99 5.68 3.43 11.29
N VAL A 100 5.42 2.30 11.96
CA VAL A 100 4.32 2.14 12.92
C VAL A 100 4.44 3.14 14.07
N VAL A 101 3.35 3.83 14.39
CA VAL A 101 3.25 4.74 15.52
C VAL A 101 2.86 3.95 16.76
N ALA A 102 3.75 3.90 17.76
CA ALA A 102 3.58 3.09 18.96
C ALA A 102 2.23 3.28 19.66
N GLN A 103 1.72 4.51 19.72
CA GLN A 103 0.41 4.82 20.32
C GLN A 103 -0.76 4.06 19.68
N TYR A 104 -0.67 3.75 18.39
CA TYR A 104 -1.74 3.13 17.59
C TYR A 104 -1.46 1.66 17.26
N SER A 105 -0.36 1.10 17.75
CA SER A 105 0.02 -0.31 17.59
C SER A 105 -0.69 -1.17 18.62
N THR A 106 -1.44 -2.16 18.15
CA THR A 106 -2.18 -3.10 19.03
C THR A 106 -1.21 -4.07 19.69
N GLU A 107 -0.14 -4.48 18.99
CA GLU A 107 0.94 -5.32 19.54
C GLU A 107 1.69 -4.60 20.67
N GLN A 108 2.09 -3.34 20.45
CA GLN A 108 2.90 -2.60 21.44
C GLN A 108 2.10 -2.19 22.68
N ASN A 109 0.81 -1.91 22.53
CA ASN A 109 -0.08 -1.67 23.66
C ASN A 109 -0.41 -2.96 24.43
N GLY A 110 -0.31 -4.11 23.75
CA GLY A 110 -0.40 -5.43 24.35
C GLY A 110 -1.81 -6.04 24.30
N GLU A 111 -1.84 -7.37 24.47
CA GLU A 111 -3.07 -8.15 24.57
C GLU A 111 -3.96 -7.64 25.72
N ASP A 112 -5.26 -7.87 25.61
CA ASP A 112 -6.29 -7.43 26.57
C ASP A 112 -6.31 -5.92 26.87
N THR A 113 -5.68 -5.09 26.01
CA THR A 113 -5.65 -3.63 26.11
C THR A 113 -6.37 -3.00 24.93
N ASN A 114 -7.29 -2.06 25.21
CA ASN A 114 -8.01 -1.37 24.14
C ASN A 114 -7.17 -0.24 23.53
N THR A 115 -6.67 -0.45 22.30
CA THR A 115 -6.02 0.61 21.52
C THR A 115 -7.07 1.51 20.87
N THR A 116 -7.14 2.76 21.28
CA THR A 116 -8.19 3.69 20.84
C THR A 116 -7.69 4.73 19.83
N GLY A 117 -8.55 5.13 18.89
CA GLY A 117 -8.27 6.24 17.98
C GLY A 117 -7.35 5.90 16.80
N VAL A 118 -7.22 4.60 16.48
CA VAL A 118 -6.52 4.15 15.27
C VAL A 118 -7.34 4.55 14.04
N CYS A 119 -6.65 5.14 13.06
CA CYS A 119 -7.18 5.46 11.75
C CYS A 119 -6.27 4.85 10.68
N PRO A 120 -6.83 4.08 9.72
CA PRO A 120 -8.26 3.77 9.56
C PRO A 120 -8.78 2.69 10.54
N ALA A 121 -10.09 2.45 10.55
CA ALA A 121 -10.66 1.26 11.17
C ALA A 121 -10.27 0.00 10.37
N ALA A 122 -10.56 -1.21 10.88
CA ALA A 122 -10.25 -2.49 10.19
C ALA A 122 -10.77 -2.56 8.74
N LEU A 123 -11.92 -1.94 8.44
CA LEU A 123 -12.44 -1.84 7.05
C LEU A 123 -11.51 -1.05 6.10
N GLY A 124 -10.52 -0.35 6.63
CA GLY A 124 -9.54 0.44 5.91
C GLY A 124 -10.04 1.83 5.50
N THR A 125 -9.20 2.57 4.80
CA THR A 125 -9.60 3.81 4.12
C THR A 125 -10.42 3.51 2.86
N LYS A 126 -10.13 2.38 2.18
CA LYS A 126 -10.90 1.82 1.07
C LYS A 126 -11.00 0.30 1.22
N ASP A 127 -12.18 -0.25 1.05
CA ASP A 127 -12.45 -1.70 1.11
C ASP A 127 -12.50 -2.26 -0.34
N GLN A 128 -13.42 -3.17 -0.63
CA GLN A 128 -13.60 -3.81 -1.93
C GLN A 128 -14.00 -2.88 -3.08
N GLN A 129 -14.51 -1.67 -2.80
CA GLN A 129 -15.04 -0.79 -3.84
C GLN A 129 -13.92 -0.35 -4.80
N PRO A 130 -13.98 -0.69 -6.10
CA PRO A 130 -12.86 -0.41 -7.00
C PRO A 130 -12.77 1.08 -7.33
N ALA A 131 -11.55 1.61 -7.38
CA ALA A 131 -11.28 2.93 -7.92
C ALA A 131 -11.32 2.95 -9.46
N ALA A 132 -11.46 4.13 -10.03
CA ALA A 132 -11.43 4.34 -11.48
C ALA A 132 -10.25 5.23 -11.88
N TYR A 133 -9.70 5.02 -13.07
CA TYR A 133 -8.67 5.87 -13.66
C TYR A 133 -9.16 6.49 -14.98
N SER A 134 -8.86 7.77 -15.21
CA SER A 134 -9.14 8.45 -16.48
C SER A 134 -7.82 8.81 -17.18
N PRO A 135 -7.52 8.25 -18.37
CA PRO A 135 -6.31 8.59 -19.11
C PRO A 135 -6.34 10.01 -19.69
N LYS A 136 -7.49 10.71 -19.65
CA LYS A 136 -7.60 12.10 -20.13
C LYS A 136 -7.18 13.11 -19.06
N THR A 137 -7.49 12.80 -17.81
CA THR A 137 -7.18 13.67 -16.66
C THR A 137 -5.95 13.19 -15.91
N GLU A 138 -5.52 11.95 -16.16
CA GLU A 138 -4.45 11.25 -15.44
C GLU A 138 -4.71 11.14 -13.93
N LEU A 139 -5.99 11.17 -13.55
CA LEU A 139 -6.43 11.08 -12.15
C LEU A 139 -7.06 9.73 -11.83
N PHE A 140 -6.88 9.33 -10.57
CA PHE A 140 -7.63 8.26 -9.94
C PHE A 140 -8.80 8.82 -9.14
N TYR A 141 -9.95 8.18 -9.24
CA TYR A 141 -11.18 8.49 -8.52
C TYR A 141 -11.45 7.34 -7.55
N VAL A 142 -11.16 7.57 -6.28
CA VAL A 142 -11.17 6.56 -5.21
C VAL A 142 -12.37 6.81 -4.29
N PRO A 143 -13.33 5.89 -4.19
CA PRO A 143 -14.55 6.05 -3.39
C PRO A 143 -14.41 5.66 -1.91
#